data_AF-A0A420WYE9-F1
#
_entry.id   AF-A0A420WYE9-F1
#
_cell.length_a   1.000
_cell.length_b   1.000
_cell.length_c   1.000
_cell.angle_alpha   90.00
_cell.angle_beta   90.00
_cell.angle_gamma   90.00
#
_symmetry.space_group_name_H-M   'P 1'
#
loop_
_entity.id
_entity.type
_entity.pdbx_description
1 polymer ?
#
loop_
_entity_poly.entity_id
_entity_poly.type
_entity_poly.pdbx_seq_one_letter_code
_entity_poly.pdbx_strand_id
1 'polypeptide(L)'
;MIRLERNIVDLAKDHLQRLENQITADKDEQDISDARTAFSQLATLAELTRQNDTGMSDECIGILEEIERRANAVATRLPGIIER
;
A
#
# COMPACT_ATOMS: atom_id res chain seq x y z
N MET A 1 -18.19 3.75 -7.35
CA MET A 1 -17.14 4.49 -6.63
C MET A 1 -17.44 5.99 -6.52
N ILE A 2 -17.42 6.55 -5.32
CA ILE A 2 -17.57 8.00 -5.02
C ILE A 2 -16.20 8.72 -5.02
N ARG A 3 -16.22 10.06 -4.99
CA ARG A 3 -14.99 10.88 -5.05
C ARG A 3 -13.98 10.55 -3.93
N LEU A 4 -14.46 10.23 -2.74
CA LEU A 4 -13.61 9.86 -1.60
C LEU A 4 -12.90 8.53 -1.84
N GLU A 5 -13.64 7.50 -2.24
CA GLU A 5 -13.09 6.18 -2.56
C GLU A 5 -12.05 6.26 -3.68
N ARG A 6 -12.32 7.05 -4.72
CA ARG A 6 -11.36 7.29 -5.79
C ARG A 6 -10.07 7.89 -5.27
N ASN A 7 -10.16 8.91 -4.40
CA ASN A 7 -8.98 9.52 -3.79
C ASN A 7 -8.19 8.53 -2.92
N ILE A 8 -8.88 7.66 -2.17
CA ILE A 8 -8.23 6.63 -1.34
C ILE A 8 -7.51 5.61 -2.21
N VAL A 9 -8.16 5.15 -3.29
CA VAL A 9 -7.58 4.22 -4.26
C VAL A 9 -6.38 4.86 -4.99
N ASP A 10 -6.49 6.11 -5.42
CA ASP A 10 -5.37 6.84 -6.04
C ASP A 10 -4.19 6.99 -5.07
N LEU A 11 -4.46 7.33 -3.81
CA LEU A 11 -3.42 7.43 -2.77
C LEU A 11 -2.74 6.07 -2.52
N ALA A 12 -3.53 4.99 -2.42
CA ALA A 12 -2.99 3.65 -2.26
C ALA A 12 -2.14 3.23 -3.47
N LYS A 13 -2.53 3.60 -4.69
CA LYS A 13 -1.72 3.35 -5.89
C LYS A 13 -0.41 4.12 -5.87
N ASP A 14 -0.41 5.38 -5.43
CA ASP A 14 0.83 6.17 -5.30
C ASP A 14 1.81 5.53 -4.31
N HIS A 15 1.33 5.11 -3.14
CA HIS A 15 2.16 4.41 -2.15
C HIS A 15 2.69 3.07 -2.68
N LEU A 16 1.87 2.30 -3.39
CA LEU A 16 2.32 1.04 -4.01
C LEU A 16 3.40 1.30 -5.05
N GLN A 17 3.21 2.29 -5.91
CA GLN A 17 4.19 2.65 -6.94
C GLN A 17 5.52 3.06 -6.31
N ARG A 18 5.50 3.86 -5.23
CA ARG A 18 6.72 4.19 -4.47
C ARG A 18 7.41 2.94 -3.94
N LEU A 19 6.65 2.03 -3.34
CA LEU A 19 7.18 0.77 -2.82
C LEU A 19 7.81 -0.08 -3.94
N GLU A 20 7.17 -0.18 -5.09
CA GLU A 20 7.66 -0.91 -6.26
C GLU A 20 8.93 -0.28 -6.83
N ASN A 21 9.00 1.06 -6.88
CA ASN A 21 10.18 1.78 -7.32
C ASN A 21 11.41 1.46 -6.46
N GLN A 22 11.23 1.23 -5.16
CA GLN A 22 12.31 0.86 -4.24
C GLN A 22 12.87 -0.54 -4.53
N ILE A 23 12.08 -1.47 -5.08
CA ILE A 23 12.62 -2.78 -5.54
C ILE A 23 13.53 -2.60 -6.75
N THR A 24 13.16 -1.70 -7.66
CA THR A 24 13.89 -1.50 -8.91
C THR A 24 15.07 -0.55 -8.77
N ALA A 25 15.09 0.28 -7.72
CA ALA A 25 16.18 1.20 -7.40
C ALA A 25 17.46 0.44 -7.02
N ASP A 26 18.61 1.00 -7.41
CA ASP A 26 19.91 0.54 -6.94
C ASP A 26 20.00 0.64 -5.41
N LYS A 27 20.80 -0.23 -4.78
CA LYS A 27 20.86 -0.33 -3.31
C LYS A 27 21.23 0.98 -2.61
N ASP A 28 22.00 1.85 -3.27
CA ASP A 28 22.41 3.16 -2.77
C ASP A 28 21.29 4.21 -2.89
N GLU A 29 20.26 3.95 -3.70
CA GLU A 29 19.08 4.79 -3.91
C GLU A 29 17.83 4.25 -3.16
N GLN A 30 17.96 3.08 -2.53
CA GLN A 30 16.88 2.48 -1.74
C GLN A 30 16.68 3.22 -0.42
N ASP A 31 15.56 3.94 -0.31
CA ASP A 31 15.10 4.52 0.94
C ASP A 31 14.15 3.55 1.64
N ILE A 32 14.72 2.64 2.43
CA ILE A 32 13.98 1.63 3.19
C ILE A 32 13.02 2.28 4.21
N SER A 33 13.34 3.48 4.70
CA SER A 33 12.47 4.20 5.65
C SER A 33 11.22 4.75 4.96
N ASP A 34 11.37 5.34 3.78
CA ASP A 34 10.23 5.75 2.94
C ASP A 34 9.40 4.54 2.51
N ALA A 35 10.05 3.46 2.10
CA ALA A 35 9.38 2.21 1.73
C ALA A 35 8.57 1.62 2.90
N ARG A 36 9.14 1.59 4.11
CA ARG A 36 8.44 1.14 5.31
C ARG A 36 7.25 2.03 5.65
N THR A 37 7.40 3.34 5.47
CA THR A 37 6.32 4.32 5.69
C THR A 37 5.17 4.08 4.70
N ALA A 38 5.48 3.96 3.42
CA ALA A 38 4.49 3.65 2.37
C ALA A 38 3.78 2.31 2.65
N PHE A 39 4.52 1.27 3.04
CA PHE A 39 3.94 -0.02 3.40
C PHE A 39 2.98 0.08 4.60
N SER A 40 3.36 0.82 5.64
CA SER A 40 2.52 1.01 6.83
C SER A 40 1.25 1.80 6.52
N GLN A 41 1.35 2.82 5.67
CA GLN A 41 0.20 3.59 5.18
C GLN A 41 -0.75 2.71 4.36
N LEU A 42 -0.23 1.86 3.48
CA LEU A 42 -1.03 0.89 2.73
C LEU A 42 -1.76 -0.10 3.64
N ALA A 43 -1.07 -0.65 4.64
CA ALA A 43 -1.69 -1.54 5.63
C ALA A 43 -2.82 -0.84 6.39
N THR A 44 -2.63 0.44 6.74
CA THR A 44 -3.66 1.25 7.41
C THR A 44 -4.88 1.47 6.52
N LEU A 45 -4.67 1.79 5.24
CA LEU A 45 -5.75 1.97 4.26
C LEU A 45 -6.54 0.67 4.04
N ALA A 46 -5.87 -0.48 4.00
CA ALA A 46 -6.50 -1.79 3.89
C ALA A 46 -7.12 -2.29 5.22
N GLU A 47 -6.69 -1.77 6.37
CA GLU A 47 -7.35 -2.04 7.63
C GLU A 47 -8.65 -1.25 7.76
N LEU A 48 -8.69 -0.02 7.23
CA LEU A 48 -9.92 0.76 7.14
C LEU A 48 -11.00 0.00 6.37
N THR A 49 -10.69 -0.66 5.25
CA THR A 49 -11.70 -1.43 4.49
C THR A 49 -12.31 -2.59 5.28
N ARG A 50 -11.59 -3.13 6.27
CA ARG A 50 -12.06 -4.20 7.15
C ARG A 50 -12.93 -3.69 8.30
N GLN A 51 -13.01 -2.38 8.50
CA GLN A 51 -13.93 -1.79 9.47
C GLN A 51 -15.34 -1.73 8.84
N ASN A 52 -16.31 -2.38 9.48
CA ASN A 52 -17.69 -2.55 9.02
C ASN A 52 -18.47 -1.23 8.75
N ASP A 53 -17.93 -0.07 9.13
CA ASP A 53 -18.63 1.23 9.10
C ASP A 53 -18.05 2.22 8.08
N THR A 54 -17.16 1.79 7.17
CA THR A 54 -16.49 2.75 6.28
C THR A 54 -17.35 3.33 5.16
N GLY A 55 -18.53 2.75 4.90
CA GLY A 55 -19.39 3.17 3.79
C GLY A 55 -18.73 3.01 2.41
N MET A 56 -17.64 2.24 2.32
CA MET A 56 -16.96 1.92 1.07
C MET A 56 -17.72 0.84 0.31
N SER A 57 -17.73 0.97 -1.01
CA SER A 57 -18.24 -0.03 -1.95
C SER A 57 -17.31 -1.23 -2.03
N ASP A 58 -17.89 -2.40 -2.35
CA ASP A 58 -17.14 -3.65 -2.54
C ASP A 58 -16.04 -3.53 -3.60
N GLU A 59 -16.25 -2.68 -4.62
CA GLU A 59 -15.24 -2.39 -5.64
C GLU A 59 -14.00 -1.71 -5.06
N CYS A 60 -14.20 -0.68 -4.21
CA CYS A 60 -13.10 0.02 -3.54
C CYS A 60 -12.35 -0.91 -2.58
N ILE A 61 -13.10 -1.73 -1.83
CA ILE A 61 -12.53 -2.72 -0.91
C ILE A 61 -11.65 -3.72 -1.68
N GLY A 62 -12.17 -4.31 -2.76
CA GLY A 62 -11.43 -5.29 -3.56
C GLY A 62 -10.15 -4.72 -4.17
N ILE A 63 -10.16 -3.46 -4.62
CA ILE A 63 -8.97 -2.78 -5.12
C ILE A 63 -7.93 -2.60 -4.02
N LEU A 64 -8.34 -2.16 -2.83
CA LEU A 64 -7.43 -1.94 -1.70
C LEU A 64 -6.84 -3.25 -1.17
N GLU A 65 -7.62 -4.33 -1.12
CA GLU A 65 -7.11 -5.67 -0.79
C GLU A 65 -6.10 -6.18 -1.83
N GLU A 66 -6.32 -5.92 -3.13
CA GLU A 66 -5.34 -6.26 -4.16
C GLU A 66 -4.04 -5.44 -4.02
N ILE A 67 -4.15 -4.15 -3.72
CA ILE A 67 -2.99 -3.28 -3.45
C ILE A 67 -2.22 -3.78 -2.22
N GLU A 68 -2.90 -4.13 -1.12
CA GLU A 68 -2.27 -4.69 0.09
C GLU A 68 -1.53 -6.00 -0.21
N ARG A 69 -2.13 -6.90 -1.00
CA ARG A 69 -1.48 -8.15 -1.42
C ARG A 69 -0.20 -7.89 -2.21
N ARG A 70 -0.24 -6.95 -3.16
CA ARG A 70 0.95 -6.56 -3.95
C ARG A 70 2.01 -5.90 -3.06
N ALA A 71 1.60 -5.01 -2.16
CA ALA A 71 2.51 -4.35 -1.23
C ALA A 71 3.24 -5.36 -0.33
N ASN A 72 2.55 -6.39 0.17
CA ASN A 72 3.18 -7.48 0.92
C ASN A 72 4.20 -8.26 0.08
N ALA A 73 3.86 -8.59 -1.17
CA ALA A 73 4.78 -9.27 -2.07
C ALA A 73 6.03 -8.43 -2.36
N VAL A 74 5.89 -7.10 -2.41
CA VAL A 74 7.01 -6.17 -2.60
C VAL A 74 7.84 -6.07 -1.31
N ALA A 75 7.20 -5.89 -0.16
CA ALA A 75 7.86 -5.77 1.14
C ALA A 75 8.69 -7.02 1.51
N THR A 76 8.25 -8.23 1.16
CA THR A 76 9.05 -9.46 1.37
C THR A 76 10.35 -9.51 0.56
N ARG A 77 10.45 -8.71 -0.51
CA ARG A 77 11.65 -8.61 -1.36
C ARG A 77 12.59 -7.48 -0.93
N LEU A 78 12.12 -6.57 -0.06
CA LEU A 78 12.90 -5.46 0.48
C LEU A 78 13.34 -5.78 1.91
N PRO A 79 14.62 -6.13 2.14
CA PRO A 79 15.12 -6.43 3.47
C PRO A 79 15.00 -5.19 4.37
N GLY A 80 14.40 -5.34 5.56
CA GLY A 80 14.23 -4.26 6.54
C GLY A 80 12.84 -3.60 6.58
N ILE A 81 11.92 -3.96 5.67
CA ILE A 81 10.52 -3.49 5.74
C ILE A 81 9.69 -4.31 6.72
N ILE A 82 9.80 -5.64 6.65
CA ILE A 82 9.12 -6.56 7.55
C ILE A 82 10.13 -6.95 8.65
N GLU A 83 10.14 -6.20 9.76
CA GLU A 83 10.81 -6.66 10.98
C GLU A 83 9.97 -7.79 11.59
N ARG A 84 10.54 -9.00 11.68
CA ARG A 84 9.94 -10.12 12.43
C ARG A 84 10.22 -9.97 13.91
#